data_AF-A0A0F9NMQ0-F1
#
_entry.id   AF-A0A0F9NMQ0-F1
#
_cell.length_a   1.000
_cell.length_b   1.000
_cell.length_c   1.000
_cell.angle_alpha   90.00
_cell.angle_beta   90.00
_cell.angle_gamma   90.00
#
_symmetry.space_group_name_H-M   'P 1'
#
loop_
_entity.id
_entity.type
_entity.pdbx_description
1 polymer ?
#
loop_
_entity_poly.entity_id
_entity_poly.type
_entity_poly.pdbx_seq_one_letter_code
_entity_poly.pdbx_strand_id
1 'polypeptide(L)'
;MREFIVNGYLSLKLENGLTNIYIKEKKIRHCKFLLINIPIKEITSLNEIISIDEATEKLSKQLEDPQKEAIKIPLETEFWGHCSNLQVWAENEYNANLLHRNLAFPLLKELVVAGDPFAKKALKKEIIKRFSSGHFSVINYLIEERYLDYLNSEELNELLKKFRFSKLKKLSSKIALPLLKGLAKTEHTESIKEFEKEIQRRYNEGNSSDQDYIMKEGYLNYLVNDYLINELKDESDYYQGSTLPRLEIKFLKQLDLVFNKKNSYLFNIEVEHNHIIKIEIMHSDLKIIPESIGNLDMLKHLNLKENQITNIPESIGKLKNLRYLYLDENPLKYLPESIGILKSIEK
;
A
#
# COMPACT_ATOMS: atom_id res chain seq x y z
N MET A 1 -9.32 27.77 32.14
CA MET A 1 -9.39 26.83 31.01
C MET A 1 -10.84 26.79 30.57
N ARG A 2 -11.14 27.06 29.29
CA ARG A 2 -12.50 26.94 28.77
C ARG A 2 -12.58 25.66 27.95
N GLU A 3 -13.62 24.88 28.19
CA GLU A 3 -13.88 23.62 27.49
C GLU A 3 -15.25 23.72 26.81
N PHE A 4 -15.32 23.26 25.58
CA PHE A 4 -16.54 23.14 24.82
C PHE A 4 -16.68 21.70 24.34
N ILE A 5 -17.78 21.05 24.71
CA ILE A 5 -18.06 19.66 24.36
C ILE A 5 -18.93 19.69 23.10
N VAL A 6 -18.42 19.14 22.01
CA VAL A 6 -19.16 19.06 20.74
C VAL A 6 -20.14 17.89 20.79
N ASN A 7 -19.67 16.73 21.24
CA ASN A 7 -20.47 15.53 21.48
C ASN A 7 -19.77 14.60 22.47
N GLY A 8 -20.30 13.38 22.68
CA GLY A 8 -19.73 12.40 23.61
C GLY A 8 -18.30 11.93 23.30
N TYR A 9 -17.74 12.29 22.15
CA TYR A 9 -16.40 11.92 21.72
C TYR A 9 -15.48 13.13 21.54
N LEU A 10 -15.98 14.24 20.98
CA LEU A 10 -15.22 15.40 20.53
C LEU A 10 -15.40 16.61 21.47
N SER A 11 -14.29 17.25 21.85
CA SER A 11 -14.29 18.51 22.61
C SER A 11 -13.14 19.42 22.21
N LEU A 12 -13.27 20.71 22.52
CA LEU A 12 -12.24 21.72 22.34
C LEU A 12 -11.89 22.36 23.68
N LYS A 13 -10.61 22.68 23.89
CA LYS A 13 -10.14 23.41 25.07
C LYS A 13 -9.25 24.58 24.68
N LEU A 14 -9.50 25.74 25.28
CA LEU A 14 -8.61 26.90 25.18
C LEU A 14 -7.56 26.81 26.30
N GLU A 15 -6.33 26.50 25.91
CA GLU A 15 -5.21 26.25 26.83
C GLU A 15 -3.96 26.96 26.32
N ASN A 16 -3.31 27.74 27.18
CA ASN A 16 -2.09 28.49 26.84
C ASN A 16 -2.24 29.39 25.60
N GLY A 17 -3.44 29.95 25.39
CA GLY A 17 -3.75 30.80 24.23
C GLY A 17 -3.97 30.04 22.92
N LEU A 18 -4.04 28.71 22.95
CA LEU A 18 -4.29 27.88 21.77
C LEU A 18 -5.58 27.07 21.93
N THR A 19 -6.34 26.98 20.85
CA THR A 19 -7.50 26.10 20.76
C THR A 19 -7.03 24.69 20.42
N ASN A 20 -7.24 23.75 21.34
CA ASN A 20 -6.84 22.36 21.21
C ASN A 20 -8.07 21.46 21.04
N ILE A 21 -7.99 20.48 20.13
CA ILE A 21 -9.05 19.49 19.89
C ILE A 21 -8.73 18.20 20.64
N TYR A 22 -9.75 17.61 21.25
CA TYR A 22 -9.68 16.39 22.02
C TYR A 22 -10.70 15.36 21.52
N ILE A 23 -10.27 14.09 21.42
CA ILE A 23 -11.16 12.95 21.22
C ILE A 23 -11.01 11.99 22.39
N LYS A 24 -12.10 11.70 23.11
CA LYS A 24 -12.08 10.90 24.36
C LYS A 24 -10.92 11.30 25.29
N GLU A 25 -10.82 12.60 25.57
CA GLU A 25 -9.78 13.20 26.42
C GLU A 25 -8.34 13.12 25.89
N LYS A 26 -8.10 12.54 24.71
CA LYS A 26 -6.80 12.56 24.05
C LYS A 26 -6.68 13.79 23.13
N LYS A 27 -5.66 14.61 23.39
CA LYS A 27 -5.31 15.75 22.55
C LYS A 27 -4.84 15.29 21.16
N ILE A 28 -5.44 15.82 20.11
CA ILE A 28 -5.04 15.55 18.73
C ILE A 28 -3.95 16.53 18.31
N ARG A 29 -2.82 16.00 17.82
CA ARG A 29 -1.66 16.80 17.40
C ARG A 29 -1.70 17.22 15.92
N HIS A 30 -2.64 16.70 15.13
CA HIS A 30 -2.70 16.84 13.67
C HIS A 30 -3.47 18.08 13.15
N CYS A 31 -3.46 19.23 13.84
CA CYS A 31 -4.17 20.42 13.36
C CYS A 31 -3.23 21.38 12.62
N LYS A 32 -3.37 21.47 11.28
CA LYS A 32 -3.01 22.68 10.52
C LYS A 32 -4.28 23.49 10.27
N PHE A 33 -4.23 24.78 10.60
CA PHE A 33 -5.20 25.88 10.46
C PHE A 33 -6.69 25.50 10.34
N LEU A 34 -7.50 25.90 11.34
CA LEU A 34 -8.97 25.80 11.29
C LEU A 34 -9.65 26.98 10.55
N LEU A 35 -8.94 28.09 10.37
CA LEU A 35 -9.49 29.33 9.79
C LEU A 35 -9.07 29.48 8.33
N ILE A 36 -10.04 29.77 7.48
CA ILE A 36 -9.83 30.26 6.12
C ILE A 36 -10.23 31.73 6.11
N ASN A 37 -9.29 32.60 5.79
CA ASN A 37 -9.55 34.04 5.71
C ASN A 37 -10.05 34.38 4.30
N ILE A 38 -11.32 34.80 4.19
CA ILE A 38 -11.97 35.08 2.91
C ILE A 38 -12.22 36.60 2.82
N PRO A 39 -11.62 37.33 1.86
CA PRO A 39 -11.86 38.75 1.67
C PRO A 39 -13.33 39.04 1.30
N ILE A 40 -13.94 40.05 1.92
CA ILE A 40 -15.35 40.43 1.73
C ILE A 40 -15.70 40.68 0.25
N LYS A 41 -14.73 41.15 -0.55
CA LYS A 41 -14.91 41.44 -1.99
C LYS A 41 -15.08 40.20 -2.86
N GLU A 42 -14.77 39.01 -2.34
CA GLU A 42 -14.78 37.76 -3.10
C GLU A 42 -16.01 36.88 -2.76
N ILE A 43 -16.84 37.28 -1.78
CA ILE A 43 -18.00 36.51 -1.28
C ILE A 43 -19.00 36.16 -2.39
N THR A 44 -19.28 37.06 -3.32
CA THR A 44 -20.22 36.83 -4.42
C THR A 44 -19.74 35.79 -5.42
N SER A 45 -18.42 35.54 -5.51
CA SER A 45 -17.83 34.49 -6.36
C SER A 45 -17.82 33.10 -5.72
N LEU A 46 -18.26 33.00 -4.45
CA LEU A 46 -18.31 31.75 -3.68
C LEU A 46 -19.70 31.08 -3.70
N ASN A 47 -20.72 31.73 -4.26
CA ASN A 47 -22.09 31.22 -4.30
C ASN A 47 -22.26 29.91 -5.10
N GLU A 48 -21.25 29.52 -5.88
CA GLU A 48 -21.21 28.28 -6.67
C GLU A 48 -20.26 27.21 -6.10
N ILE A 49 -19.70 27.43 -4.90
CA ILE A 49 -18.67 26.56 -4.34
C ILE A 49 -19.29 25.39 -3.55
N ILE A 50 -18.94 24.18 -3.96
CA ILE A 50 -19.51 22.95 -3.43
C ILE A 50 -18.72 22.43 -2.21
N SER A 51 -17.47 22.89 -2.04
CA SER A 51 -16.62 22.52 -0.90
C SER A 51 -15.62 23.61 -0.53
N ILE A 52 -15.26 23.66 0.75
CA ILE A 52 -14.26 24.59 1.27
C ILE A 52 -12.90 24.48 0.55
N ASP A 53 -12.57 23.30 0.01
CA ASP A 53 -11.36 23.04 -0.77
C ASP A 53 -11.34 23.81 -2.11
N GLU A 54 -12.48 23.86 -2.80
CA GLU A 54 -12.65 24.59 -4.06
C GLU A 54 -12.57 26.11 -3.83
N ALA A 55 -13.05 26.59 -2.67
CA ALA A 55 -12.80 27.96 -2.23
C ALA A 55 -11.29 28.20 -2.06
N THR A 56 -10.58 27.27 -1.44
CA THR A 56 -9.15 27.39 -1.13
C THR A 56 -8.29 27.44 -2.42
N GLU A 57 -8.63 26.65 -3.45
CA GLU A 57 -7.93 26.65 -4.74
C GLU A 57 -8.15 27.94 -5.54
N LYS A 58 -9.35 28.51 -5.53
CA LYS A 58 -9.63 29.84 -6.11
C LYS A 58 -8.92 30.97 -5.33
N LEU A 59 -8.70 30.79 -4.03
CA LEU A 59 -8.04 31.73 -3.12
C LEU A 59 -6.50 31.56 -3.03
N SER A 60 -5.93 30.60 -3.78
CA SER A 60 -4.62 29.94 -3.56
C SER A 60 -3.36 30.80 -3.50
N LYS A 61 -3.42 32.13 -3.69
CA LYS A 61 -2.27 33.02 -3.49
C LYS A 61 -2.42 33.99 -2.32
N GLN A 62 -3.58 34.08 -1.68
CA GLN A 62 -3.80 35.04 -0.59
C GLN A 62 -3.72 34.40 0.82
N LEU A 63 -3.79 33.07 0.92
CA LEU A 63 -3.82 32.34 2.19
C LEU A 63 -2.43 32.01 2.75
N GLU A 64 -1.38 32.13 1.95
CA GLU A 64 0.02 31.85 2.32
C GLU A 64 0.89 33.11 2.48
N ASP A 65 0.30 34.31 2.39
CA ASP A 65 1.05 35.56 2.55
C ASP A 65 0.98 36.06 4.01
N PRO A 66 2.02 35.81 4.85
CA PRO A 66 2.08 36.30 6.22
C PRO A 66 2.21 37.82 6.33
N GLN A 67 2.33 38.56 5.22
CA GLN A 67 2.49 40.02 5.21
C GLN A 67 1.18 40.80 5.07
N LYS A 68 0.04 40.15 4.79
CA LYS A 68 -1.27 40.83 4.89
C LYS A 68 -1.66 40.95 6.36
N GLU A 69 -1.91 42.17 6.82
CA GLU A 69 -2.38 42.52 8.17
C GLU A 69 -3.40 41.50 8.67
N ALA A 70 -2.94 40.54 9.48
CA ALA A 70 -3.82 39.56 10.09
C ALA A 70 -4.79 40.33 10.98
N ILE A 71 -6.07 40.31 10.64
CA ILE A 71 -7.13 40.84 11.51
C ILE A 71 -6.90 40.20 12.88
N LYS A 72 -6.58 41.03 13.88
CA LYS A 72 -6.19 40.56 15.20
C LYS A 72 -7.46 40.17 15.97
N ILE A 73 -7.99 38.98 15.66
CA ILE A 73 -9.18 38.44 16.31
C ILE A 73 -8.79 38.07 17.76
N PRO A 74 -9.56 38.48 18.78
CA PRO A 74 -9.32 38.04 20.15
C PRO A 74 -9.33 36.51 20.24
N LEU A 75 -8.39 35.92 21.00
CA LEU A 75 -8.25 34.46 21.13
C LEU A 75 -9.55 33.76 21.55
N GLU A 76 -10.37 34.43 22.36
CA GLU A 76 -11.68 33.94 22.79
C GLU A 76 -12.71 33.93 21.65
N THR A 77 -12.73 34.97 20.82
CA THR A 77 -13.58 35.03 19.63
C THR A 77 -13.18 33.97 18.61
N GLU A 78 -11.87 33.76 18.45
CA GLU A 78 -11.32 32.69 17.61
C GLU A 78 -11.74 31.31 18.11
N PHE A 79 -11.61 31.05 19.42
CA PHE A 79 -12.03 29.81 20.06
C PHE A 79 -13.51 29.49 19.81
N TRP A 80 -14.40 30.48 19.95
CA TRP A 80 -15.82 30.27 19.68
C TRP A 80 -16.14 30.03 18.21
N GLY A 81 -15.41 30.68 17.30
CA GLY A 81 -15.49 30.38 15.87
C GLY A 81 -15.12 28.91 15.57
N HIS A 82 -14.02 28.43 16.16
CA HIS A 82 -13.59 27.04 16.06
C HIS A 82 -14.62 26.05 16.60
N CYS A 83 -15.19 26.35 17.77
CA CYS A 83 -16.23 25.53 18.40
C CYS A 83 -17.49 25.47 17.53
N SER A 84 -17.93 26.61 16.99
CA SER A 84 -19.12 26.68 16.12
C SER A 84 -18.92 25.86 14.85
N ASN A 85 -17.76 25.96 14.19
CA ASN A 85 -17.46 25.20 12.98
C ASN A 85 -17.47 23.68 13.24
N LEU A 86 -16.86 23.22 14.33
CA LEU A 86 -16.82 21.79 14.67
C LEU A 86 -18.17 21.26 15.17
N GLN A 87 -18.96 22.10 15.86
CA GLN A 87 -20.33 21.76 16.25
C GLN A 87 -21.20 21.51 15.00
N VAL A 88 -21.21 22.47 14.07
CA VAL A 88 -21.98 22.36 12.82
C VAL A 88 -21.53 21.16 12.01
N TRP A 89 -20.22 20.90 11.94
CA TRP A 89 -19.68 19.72 11.29
C TRP A 89 -20.20 18.41 11.91
N ALA A 90 -20.16 18.29 13.25
CA ALA A 90 -20.62 17.11 13.96
C ALA A 90 -22.14 16.88 13.86
N GLU A 91 -22.94 17.95 13.98
CA GLU A 91 -24.40 17.89 13.86
C GLU A 91 -24.88 17.48 12.46
N ASN A 92 -24.07 17.74 11.43
CA ASN A 92 -24.36 17.37 10.05
C ASN A 92 -23.71 16.03 9.64
N GLU A 93 -23.74 15.04 10.53
CA GLU A 93 -23.15 13.70 10.31
C GLU A 93 -21.69 13.75 9.80
N TYR A 94 -20.88 14.68 10.32
CA TYR A 94 -19.49 14.89 9.90
C TYR A 94 -19.32 15.16 8.40
N ASN A 95 -20.24 15.92 7.80
CA ASN A 95 -20.18 16.29 6.39
C ASN A 95 -18.86 17.00 6.05
N ALA A 96 -17.99 16.32 5.32
CA ALA A 96 -16.66 16.79 4.97
C ALA A 96 -16.63 18.01 4.01
N ASN A 97 -17.78 18.47 3.51
CA ASN A 97 -17.86 19.76 2.81
C ASN A 97 -17.76 20.95 3.76
N LEU A 98 -18.08 20.76 5.05
CA LEU A 98 -18.19 21.82 6.05
C LEU A 98 -16.87 22.13 6.75
N LEU A 99 -15.86 21.27 6.58
CA LEU A 99 -14.58 21.38 7.26
C LEU A 99 -13.44 21.07 6.29
N HIS A 100 -12.34 21.81 6.38
CA HIS A 100 -11.23 21.64 5.44
C HIS A 100 -10.67 20.22 5.47
N ARG A 101 -10.35 19.70 4.28
CA ARG A 101 -9.98 18.30 4.07
C ARG A 101 -8.85 17.78 4.95
N ASN A 102 -7.89 18.64 5.27
CA ASN A 102 -6.70 18.31 6.08
C ASN A 102 -7.04 18.10 7.56
N LEU A 103 -8.21 18.56 7.99
CA LEU A 103 -8.68 18.42 9.36
C LEU A 103 -9.80 17.38 9.45
N ALA A 104 -10.72 17.34 8.48
CA ALA A 104 -11.89 16.45 8.52
C ALA A 104 -11.49 14.98 8.52
N PHE A 105 -10.50 14.64 7.68
CA PHE A 105 -10.09 13.26 7.46
C PHE A 105 -9.34 12.66 8.68
N PRO A 106 -8.32 13.34 9.25
CA PRO A 106 -7.69 12.86 10.47
C PRO A 106 -8.65 12.81 11.67
N LEU A 107 -9.54 13.79 11.82
CA LEU A 107 -10.54 13.77 12.89
C LEU A 107 -11.51 12.58 12.75
N LEU A 108 -12.00 12.29 11.54
CA LEU A 108 -12.85 11.13 11.30
C LEU A 108 -12.13 9.81 11.63
N LYS A 109 -10.85 9.68 11.28
CA LYS A 109 -10.04 8.50 11.63
C LYS A 109 -10.02 8.27 13.13
N GLU A 110 -9.69 9.31 13.89
CA GLU A 110 -9.61 9.25 15.35
C GLU A 110 -10.99 9.02 16.00
N LEU A 111 -12.06 9.60 15.45
CA LEU A 111 -13.44 9.34 15.91
C LEU A 111 -13.87 7.88 15.68
N VAL A 112 -13.49 7.28 14.54
CA VAL A 112 -13.76 5.86 14.27
C VAL A 112 -13.01 4.97 15.25
N VAL A 113 -11.74 5.27 15.52
CA VAL A 113 -10.94 4.55 16.54
C VAL A 113 -11.57 4.71 17.94
N ALA A 114 -12.12 5.88 18.23
CA ALA A 114 -12.83 6.14 19.46
C ALA A 114 -14.20 5.42 19.55
N GLY A 115 -14.71 4.85 18.45
CA GLY A 115 -15.96 4.09 18.42
C GLY A 115 -17.20 4.94 18.17
N ASP A 116 -17.06 6.13 17.58
CA ASP A 116 -18.21 6.94 17.17
C ASP A 116 -19.01 6.22 16.05
N PRO A 117 -20.32 5.96 16.25
CA PRO A 117 -21.12 5.18 15.31
C PRO A 117 -21.37 5.88 13.97
N PHE A 118 -21.37 7.22 13.94
CA PHE A 118 -21.61 8.00 12.73
C PHE A 118 -20.31 8.27 11.96
N ALA A 119 -19.18 8.36 12.67
CA ALA A 119 -17.88 8.64 12.06
C ALA A 119 -17.46 7.59 11.01
N LYS A 120 -17.77 6.30 11.22
CA LYS A 120 -17.42 5.25 10.26
C LYS A 120 -18.13 5.45 8.93
N LYS A 121 -19.43 5.76 8.96
CA LYS A 121 -20.23 6.04 7.77
C LYS A 121 -19.72 7.29 7.03
N ALA A 122 -19.41 8.35 7.77
CA ALA A 122 -18.88 9.59 7.21
C ALA A 122 -17.48 9.40 6.59
N LEU A 123 -16.58 8.67 7.27
CA LEU A 123 -15.25 8.34 6.76
C LEU A 123 -15.34 7.56 5.45
N LYS A 124 -16.18 6.53 5.37
CA LYS A 124 -16.41 5.77 4.13
C LYS A 124 -16.87 6.65 2.97
N LYS A 125 -17.87 7.51 3.20
CA LYS A 125 -18.36 8.45 2.18
C LYS A 125 -17.24 9.36 1.67
N GLU A 126 -16.41 9.86 2.58
CA GLU A 126 -15.33 10.77 2.23
C GLU A 126 -14.18 10.05 1.50
N ILE A 127 -13.84 8.81 1.90
CA ILE A 127 -12.91 7.95 1.15
C ILE A 127 -13.40 7.78 -0.29
N ILE A 128 -14.65 7.36 -0.47
CA ILE A 128 -15.25 7.11 -1.79
C ILE A 128 -15.23 8.39 -2.64
N LYS A 129 -15.65 9.53 -2.06
CA LYS A 129 -15.65 10.83 -2.73
C LYS A 129 -14.25 11.23 -3.18
N ARG A 130 -13.25 11.14 -2.29
CA ARG A 130 -11.86 11.52 -2.58
C ARG A 130 -11.21 10.62 -3.60
N PHE A 131 -11.43 9.32 -3.48
CA PHE A 131 -10.91 8.37 -4.44
C PHE A 131 -11.55 8.60 -5.82
N SER A 132 -12.85 8.89 -5.87
CA SER A 132 -13.60 9.19 -7.10
C SER A 132 -13.21 10.53 -7.74
N SER A 133 -12.61 11.47 -6.99
CA SER A 133 -12.08 12.72 -7.56
C SER A 133 -10.99 12.48 -8.62
N GLY A 134 -10.29 11.34 -8.53
CA GLY A 134 -9.25 10.98 -9.49
C GLY A 134 -7.93 11.72 -9.31
N HIS A 135 -7.77 12.55 -8.27
CA HIS A 135 -6.51 13.25 -7.98
C HIS A 135 -5.47 12.31 -7.38
N PHE A 136 -4.42 11.99 -8.13
CA PHE A 136 -3.45 10.95 -7.75
C PHE A 136 -2.76 11.15 -6.41
N SER A 137 -2.41 12.39 -6.04
CA SER A 137 -1.81 12.69 -4.74
C SER A 137 -2.75 12.33 -3.58
N VAL A 138 -4.04 12.60 -3.74
CA VAL A 138 -5.08 12.26 -2.76
C VAL A 138 -5.23 10.75 -2.70
N ILE A 139 -5.31 10.07 -3.83
CA ILE A 139 -5.48 8.61 -3.85
C ILE A 139 -4.26 7.90 -3.25
N ASN A 140 -3.05 8.34 -3.56
CA ASN A 140 -1.83 7.78 -2.96
C ASN A 140 -1.85 7.92 -1.43
N TYR A 141 -2.19 9.11 -0.93
CA TYR A 141 -2.35 9.34 0.50
C TYR A 141 -3.40 8.43 1.14
N LEU A 142 -4.56 8.24 0.50
CA LEU A 142 -5.61 7.33 1.00
C LEU A 142 -5.10 5.90 1.19
N ILE A 143 -4.23 5.46 0.29
CA ILE A 143 -3.74 4.09 0.29
C ILE A 143 -2.57 3.91 1.25
N GLU A 144 -1.57 4.80 1.23
CA GLU A 144 -0.41 4.74 2.13
C GLU A 144 -0.81 4.77 3.60
N GLU A 145 -1.79 5.61 3.93
CA GLU A 145 -2.33 5.74 5.28
C GLU A 145 -3.40 4.69 5.64
N ARG A 146 -3.60 3.69 4.77
CA ARG A 146 -4.50 2.54 4.95
C ARG A 146 -5.97 2.94 5.20
N TYR A 147 -6.45 3.99 4.56
CA TYR A 147 -7.86 4.38 4.67
C TYR A 147 -8.80 3.46 3.91
N LEU A 148 -8.31 2.74 2.89
CA LEU A 148 -9.15 1.78 2.15
C LEU A 148 -9.60 0.59 3.00
N ASP A 149 -8.84 0.25 4.07
CA ASP A 149 -9.15 -0.84 5.00
C ASP A 149 -10.48 -0.63 5.74
N TYR A 150 -11.02 0.59 5.73
CA TYR A 150 -12.33 0.90 6.31
C TYR A 150 -13.50 0.53 5.39
N LEU A 151 -13.25 0.26 4.10
CA LEU A 151 -14.24 -0.20 3.12
C LEU A 151 -14.34 -1.73 3.15
N ASN A 152 -15.54 -2.26 2.87
CA ASN A 152 -15.71 -3.70 2.63
C ASN A 152 -15.40 -4.06 1.17
N SER A 153 -15.38 -5.37 0.88
CA SER A 153 -15.05 -5.88 -0.44
C SER A 153 -15.94 -5.37 -1.56
N GLU A 154 -17.24 -5.23 -1.30
CA GLU A 154 -18.21 -4.77 -2.28
C GLU A 154 -18.04 -3.27 -2.57
N GLU A 155 -17.89 -2.45 -1.52
CA GLU A 155 -17.63 -1.02 -1.60
C GLU A 155 -16.33 -0.71 -2.35
N LEU A 156 -15.26 -1.46 -2.05
CA LEU A 156 -13.99 -1.28 -2.73
C LEU A 156 -14.06 -1.71 -4.20
N ASN A 157 -14.70 -2.85 -4.50
CA ASN A 157 -14.88 -3.29 -5.89
C ASN A 157 -15.66 -2.25 -6.71
N GLU A 158 -16.74 -1.69 -6.16
CA GLU A 158 -17.50 -0.62 -6.82
C GLU A 158 -16.67 0.66 -7.01
N LEU A 159 -15.83 1.00 -6.04
CA LEU A 159 -14.91 2.14 -6.12
C LEU A 159 -13.89 1.96 -7.25
N LEU A 160 -13.35 0.74 -7.38
CA LEU A 160 -12.33 0.40 -8.38
C LEU A 160 -12.91 0.26 -9.79
N LYS A 161 -14.13 -0.24 -9.95
CA LYS A 161 -14.82 -0.22 -11.25
C LYS A 161 -14.98 1.21 -11.79
N LYS A 162 -15.27 2.17 -10.90
CA LYS A 162 -15.37 3.60 -11.26
C LYS A 162 -14.01 4.22 -11.53
N PHE A 163 -12.95 3.65 -10.97
CA PHE A 163 -11.59 4.06 -11.25
C PHE A 163 -11.20 3.63 -12.66
N ARG A 164 -11.12 4.61 -13.56
CA ARG A 164 -10.67 4.37 -14.93
C ARG A 164 -9.16 4.06 -14.91
N PHE A 165 -8.78 2.78 -14.84
CA PHE A 165 -7.39 2.29 -14.99
C PHE A 165 -6.73 2.81 -16.28
N SER A 166 -7.49 3.16 -17.30
CA SER A 166 -6.99 3.86 -18.49
C SER A 166 -6.29 5.20 -18.20
N LYS A 167 -6.59 5.87 -17.08
CA LYS A 167 -5.85 7.06 -16.63
C LYS A 167 -4.48 6.70 -16.05
N LEU A 168 -4.29 5.51 -15.47
CA LEU A 168 -2.98 5.07 -14.98
C LEU A 168 -1.97 5.02 -16.11
N LYS A 169 -2.37 4.55 -17.30
CA LYS A 169 -1.51 4.47 -18.49
C LYS A 169 -0.77 5.77 -18.83
N LYS A 170 -1.29 6.92 -18.40
CA LYS A 170 -0.72 8.25 -18.65
C LYS A 170 0.23 8.75 -17.55
N LEU A 171 0.36 8.00 -16.45
CA LEU A 171 1.18 8.34 -15.30
C LEU A 171 2.57 7.71 -15.38
N SER A 172 3.56 8.42 -14.84
CA SER A 172 4.88 7.87 -14.58
C SER A 172 4.81 6.73 -13.57
N SER A 173 5.71 5.76 -13.68
CA SER A 173 5.69 4.58 -12.82
C SER A 173 5.97 4.89 -11.36
N LYS A 174 6.67 6.00 -11.08
CA LYS A 174 6.82 6.58 -9.73
C LYS A 174 5.47 6.90 -9.04
N ILE A 175 4.40 7.16 -9.80
CA ILE A 175 3.07 7.49 -9.26
C ILE A 175 2.12 6.31 -9.42
N ALA A 176 2.15 5.63 -10.58
CA ALA A 176 1.24 4.52 -10.86
C ALA A 176 1.50 3.30 -9.96
N LEU A 177 2.77 2.98 -9.68
CA LEU A 177 3.14 1.74 -8.99
C LEU A 177 2.85 1.74 -7.49
N PRO A 178 3.14 2.80 -6.71
CA PRO A 178 2.76 2.85 -5.29
C PRO A 178 1.25 2.75 -5.08
N LEU A 179 0.48 3.44 -5.94
CA LEU A 179 -0.98 3.37 -5.96
C LEU A 179 -1.45 1.92 -6.14
N LEU A 180 -0.90 1.27 -7.17
CA LEU A 180 -1.22 -0.09 -7.56
C LEU A 180 -0.78 -1.13 -6.49
N LYS A 181 0.41 -0.99 -5.88
CA LYS A 181 0.89 -1.79 -4.73
C LYS A 181 -0.10 -1.74 -3.58
N GLY A 182 -0.54 -0.53 -3.28
CA GLY A 182 -1.41 -0.31 -2.16
C GLY A 182 -2.83 -0.83 -2.40
N LEU A 183 -3.31 -0.85 -3.66
CA LEU A 183 -4.50 -1.61 -4.04
C LEU A 183 -4.30 -3.12 -3.90
N ALA A 184 -3.13 -3.66 -4.25
CA ALA A 184 -2.84 -5.10 -4.07
C ALA A 184 -2.84 -5.52 -2.60
N LYS A 185 -2.49 -4.62 -1.67
CA LYS A 185 -2.56 -4.86 -0.21
C LYS A 185 -3.99 -5.00 0.33
N THR A 186 -5.01 -4.70 -0.46
CA THR A 186 -6.41 -4.77 -0.01
C THR A 186 -7.01 -6.18 -0.02
N GLU A 187 -6.22 -7.23 -0.34
CA GLU A 187 -6.66 -8.64 -0.43
C GLU A 187 -7.77 -8.91 -1.47
N HIS A 188 -8.07 -7.95 -2.35
CA HIS A 188 -9.12 -8.08 -3.36
C HIS A 188 -8.61 -8.59 -4.70
N THR A 189 -9.09 -9.76 -5.09
CA THR A 189 -8.63 -10.53 -6.26
C THR A 189 -8.72 -9.78 -7.59
N GLU A 190 -9.77 -8.99 -7.82
CA GLU A 190 -9.95 -8.26 -9.09
C GLU A 190 -8.98 -7.07 -9.20
N SER A 191 -8.74 -6.39 -8.08
CA SER A 191 -7.76 -5.30 -7.96
C SER A 191 -6.34 -5.80 -8.21
N ILE A 192 -6.04 -6.99 -7.69
CA ILE A 192 -4.75 -7.68 -7.87
C ILE A 192 -4.54 -8.07 -9.33
N LYS A 193 -5.56 -8.63 -10.00
CA LYS A 193 -5.48 -8.97 -11.43
C LYS A 193 -5.26 -7.76 -12.32
N GLU A 194 -5.96 -6.65 -12.05
CA GLU A 194 -5.79 -5.44 -12.85
C GLU A 194 -4.45 -4.75 -12.56
N PHE A 195 -3.96 -4.85 -11.31
CA PHE A 195 -2.60 -4.48 -10.95
C PHE A 195 -1.57 -5.26 -11.76
N GLU A 196 -1.65 -6.59 -11.75
CA GLU A 196 -0.74 -7.49 -12.47
C GLU A 196 -0.71 -7.15 -13.96
N LYS A 197 -1.88 -7.04 -14.62
CA LYS A 197 -1.95 -6.67 -16.04
C LYS A 197 -1.23 -5.35 -16.36
N GLU A 198 -1.38 -4.34 -15.52
CA GLU A 198 -0.75 -3.03 -15.74
C GLU A 198 0.76 -3.05 -15.46
N ILE A 199 1.25 -3.82 -14.48
CA ILE A 199 2.68 -4.06 -14.27
C ILE A 199 3.29 -4.75 -15.49
N GLN A 200 2.67 -5.84 -15.96
CA GLN A 200 3.18 -6.61 -17.10
C GLN A 200 3.26 -5.75 -18.35
N ARG A 201 2.19 -4.97 -18.58
CA ARG A 201 2.11 -4.04 -19.70
C ARG A 201 3.25 -3.02 -19.65
N ARG A 202 3.47 -2.36 -18.50
CA ARG A 202 4.54 -1.35 -18.34
C ARG A 202 5.94 -1.93 -18.46
N TYR A 203 6.15 -3.11 -17.91
CA TYR A 203 7.43 -3.81 -18.03
C TYR A 203 7.74 -4.15 -19.50
N ASN A 204 6.73 -4.67 -20.22
CA ASN A 204 6.85 -5.07 -21.63
C ASN A 204 6.93 -3.88 -22.59
N GLU A 205 6.22 -2.79 -22.31
CA GLU A 205 6.20 -1.58 -23.14
C GLU A 205 7.32 -0.57 -22.80
N GLY A 206 8.05 -0.73 -21.68
CA GLY A 206 8.67 0.40 -20.97
C GLY A 206 10.19 0.61 -21.09
N ASN A 207 10.54 1.90 -21.23
CA ASN A 207 11.85 2.54 -21.04
C ASN A 207 12.50 2.19 -19.67
N SER A 208 13.85 2.08 -19.66
CA SER A 208 14.74 1.72 -18.54
C SER A 208 14.30 2.16 -17.13
N SER A 209 13.86 3.41 -16.95
CA SER A 209 13.45 3.93 -15.63
C SER A 209 12.25 3.21 -15.02
N ASP A 210 11.31 2.73 -15.84
CA ASP A 210 10.11 2.03 -15.36
C ASP A 210 10.47 0.57 -15.04
N GLN A 211 11.31 -0.06 -15.86
CA GLN A 211 11.84 -1.40 -15.61
C GLN A 211 12.69 -1.44 -14.34
N ASP A 212 13.61 -0.49 -14.18
CA ASP A 212 14.49 -0.39 -12.99
C ASP A 212 13.68 -0.19 -11.70
N TYR A 213 12.63 0.63 -11.75
CA TYR A 213 11.77 0.84 -10.58
C TYR A 213 10.90 -0.38 -10.28
N ILE A 214 10.35 -1.04 -11.32
CA ILE A 214 9.60 -2.29 -11.17
C ILE A 214 10.45 -3.39 -10.55
N MET A 215 11.71 -3.50 -10.98
CA MET A 215 12.69 -4.44 -10.45
C MET A 215 13.10 -4.08 -9.02
N LYS A 216 13.47 -2.82 -8.75
CA LYS A 216 13.92 -2.35 -7.43
C LYS A 216 12.87 -2.54 -6.33
N GLU A 217 11.60 -2.36 -6.66
CA GLU A 217 10.50 -2.43 -5.69
C GLU A 217 9.87 -3.85 -5.57
N GLY A 218 10.39 -4.84 -6.31
CA GLY A 218 9.98 -6.24 -6.21
C GLY A 218 8.60 -6.55 -6.80
N TYR A 219 8.10 -5.75 -7.75
CA TYR A 219 6.75 -5.93 -8.30
C TYR A 219 6.62 -7.11 -9.27
N LEU A 220 7.73 -7.63 -9.80
CA LEU A 220 7.75 -8.85 -10.61
C LEU A 220 7.33 -10.10 -9.81
N ASN A 221 7.39 -10.04 -8.48
CA ASN A 221 6.95 -11.13 -7.59
C ASN A 221 5.46 -11.47 -7.76
N TYR A 222 4.63 -10.55 -8.25
CA TYR A 222 3.20 -10.80 -8.50
C TYR A 222 2.96 -11.51 -9.85
N LEU A 223 3.75 -11.20 -10.88
CA LEU A 223 3.58 -11.73 -12.24
C LEU A 223 4.09 -13.16 -12.41
N VAL A 224 5.19 -13.47 -11.73
CA VAL A 224 5.82 -14.79 -11.70
C VAL A 224 4.89 -15.83 -11.06
N ASN A 225 4.15 -15.43 -10.02
CA ASN A 225 3.24 -16.32 -9.30
C ASN A 225 2.13 -16.88 -10.19
N ASP A 226 1.45 -16.08 -11.01
CA ASP A 226 0.33 -16.57 -11.85
C ASP A 226 0.77 -17.53 -12.97
N TYR A 227 1.94 -17.28 -13.58
CA TYR A 227 2.54 -18.17 -14.56
C TYR A 227 2.90 -19.55 -13.96
N LEU A 228 3.59 -19.56 -12.81
CA LEU A 228 3.95 -20.78 -12.10
C LEU A 228 2.72 -21.50 -11.53
N ILE A 229 1.73 -20.76 -11.01
CA ILE A 229 0.47 -21.32 -10.49
C ILE A 229 -0.30 -22.05 -11.60
N ASN A 230 -0.32 -21.52 -12.83
CA ASN A 230 -0.98 -22.18 -13.95
C ASN A 230 -0.24 -23.45 -14.39
N GLU A 231 1.10 -23.45 -14.43
CA GLU A 231 1.88 -24.67 -14.72
C GLU A 231 1.74 -25.75 -13.63
N LEU A 232 1.53 -25.35 -12.36
CA LEU A 232 1.43 -26.27 -11.23
C LEU A 232 0.02 -26.84 -11.02
N LYS A 233 -1.03 -26.14 -11.46
CA LYS A 233 -2.44 -26.57 -11.40
C LYS A 233 -2.78 -27.66 -12.41
N ASP A 234 -1.97 -27.87 -13.44
CA ASP A 234 -2.19 -28.93 -14.41
C ASP A 234 -1.60 -30.26 -13.87
N GLU A 235 -2.46 -31.26 -13.70
CA GLU A 235 -2.13 -32.59 -13.14
C GLU A 235 -1.67 -33.58 -14.21
N SER A 236 -1.69 -33.20 -15.49
CA SER A 236 -1.33 -34.12 -16.57
C SER A 236 0.19 -34.28 -16.71
N ASP A 237 0.67 -35.51 -16.52
CA ASP A 237 2.08 -35.92 -16.54
C ASP A 237 2.81 -35.76 -17.90
N TYR A 238 2.12 -35.20 -18.90
CA TYR A 238 2.55 -35.15 -20.29
C TYR A 238 1.99 -33.90 -20.98
N TYR A 239 2.75 -32.80 -21.01
CA TYR A 239 2.43 -31.66 -21.89
C TYR A 239 3.60 -31.29 -22.78
N GLN A 240 3.34 -31.28 -24.09
CA GLN A 240 4.18 -30.68 -25.13
C GLN A 240 4.08 -29.14 -25.14
N GLY A 241 3.85 -28.52 -23.97
CA GLY A 241 3.61 -27.07 -23.85
C GLY A 241 4.02 -26.46 -22.51
N SER A 242 4.68 -27.21 -21.62
CA SER A 242 5.27 -26.60 -20.42
C SER A 242 6.46 -25.74 -20.85
N THR A 243 6.51 -24.53 -20.33
CA THR A 243 7.62 -23.62 -20.55
C THR A 243 8.73 -23.86 -19.52
N LEU A 244 8.52 -24.58 -18.42
CA LEU A 244 9.60 -25.12 -17.59
C LEU A 244 9.83 -26.64 -17.81
N PRO A 245 11.07 -27.14 -17.61
CA PRO A 245 11.36 -28.57 -17.61
C PRO A 245 10.61 -29.31 -16.51
N ARG A 246 10.19 -30.54 -16.81
CA ARG A 246 9.46 -31.43 -15.88
C ARG A 246 10.14 -31.59 -14.52
N LEU A 247 11.46 -31.61 -14.48
CA LEU A 247 12.22 -31.78 -13.23
C LEU A 247 12.16 -30.54 -12.33
N GLU A 248 12.10 -29.35 -12.91
CA GLU A 248 11.96 -28.08 -12.19
C GLU A 248 10.54 -27.92 -11.64
N ILE A 249 9.53 -28.27 -12.45
CA ILE A 249 8.13 -28.34 -12.01
C ILE A 249 7.97 -29.31 -10.83
N LYS A 250 8.64 -30.47 -10.89
CA LYS A 250 8.63 -31.45 -9.80
C LYS A 250 9.23 -30.88 -8.52
N PHE A 251 10.32 -30.12 -8.60
CA PHE A 251 10.91 -29.45 -7.45
C PHE A 251 9.92 -28.48 -6.81
N LEU A 252 9.29 -27.62 -7.62
CA LEU A 252 8.31 -26.64 -7.15
C LEU A 252 7.10 -27.29 -6.47
N LYS A 253 6.59 -28.40 -7.01
CA LYS A 253 5.51 -29.19 -6.38
C LYS A 253 5.94 -29.77 -5.02
N GLN A 254 7.17 -30.26 -4.90
CA GLN A 254 7.70 -30.85 -3.65
C GLN A 254 7.98 -29.82 -2.56
N LEU A 255 8.26 -28.57 -2.95
CA LEU A 255 8.53 -27.50 -2.01
C LEU A 255 7.25 -27.08 -1.25
N ASP A 256 6.06 -27.52 -1.71
CA ASP A 256 4.74 -27.27 -1.11
C ASP A 256 4.45 -25.79 -0.80
N LEU A 257 5.13 -24.89 -1.52
CA LEU A 257 5.04 -23.45 -1.31
C LEU A 257 3.78 -22.82 -1.90
N VAL A 258 3.06 -23.57 -2.74
CA VAL A 258 2.01 -22.99 -3.59
C VAL A 258 0.68 -22.82 -2.85
N PHE A 259 0.54 -23.30 -1.61
CA PHE A 259 -0.76 -23.24 -0.91
C PHE A 259 -0.78 -22.72 0.52
N ASN A 260 0.33 -22.26 1.10
CA ASN A 260 0.26 -21.46 2.33
C ASN A 260 0.13 -19.97 2.01
N LYS A 261 -1.11 -19.58 1.66
CA LYS A 261 -1.59 -18.21 1.38
C LYS A 261 -1.14 -17.10 2.34
N LYS A 262 -0.52 -17.43 3.49
CA LYS A 262 -0.17 -16.48 4.54
C LYS A 262 1.12 -15.68 4.28
N ASN A 263 2.06 -16.17 3.47
CA ASN A 263 3.40 -15.57 3.34
C ASN A 263 3.86 -15.29 1.89
N SER A 264 2.91 -15.11 0.95
CA SER A 264 3.15 -14.97 -0.50
C SER A 264 4.02 -13.78 -0.95
N TYR A 265 4.46 -12.91 -0.02
CA TYR A 265 5.22 -11.68 -0.30
C TYR A 265 6.75 -11.85 -0.19
N LEU A 266 7.24 -13.06 0.13
CA LEU A 266 8.65 -13.32 0.45
C LEU A 266 9.31 -14.38 -0.44
N PHE A 267 8.64 -14.72 -1.55
CA PHE A 267 9.08 -15.73 -2.49
C PHE A 267 9.30 -15.09 -3.87
N ASN A 268 10.47 -15.30 -4.46
CA ASN A 268 10.83 -14.85 -5.80
C ASN A 268 11.48 -15.98 -6.59
N ILE A 269 11.02 -16.20 -7.82
CA ILE A 269 11.64 -17.12 -8.78
C ILE A 269 11.85 -16.37 -10.09
N GLU A 270 13.08 -16.34 -10.59
CA GLU A 270 13.36 -15.82 -11.92
C GLU A 270 13.64 -16.98 -12.88
N VAL A 271 13.00 -16.92 -14.04
CA VAL A 271 13.13 -17.90 -15.11
C VAL A 271 13.76 -17.22 -16.33
N GLU A 272 14.80 -17.82 -16.89
CA GLU A 272 15.48 -17.36 -18.09
C GLU A 272 15.57 -18.53 -19.07
N HIS A 273 15.19 -18.30 -20.33
CA HIS A 273 15.21 -19.36 -21.36
C HIS A 273 14.57 -20.67 -20.89
N ASN A 274 13.40 -20.59 -20.27
CA ASN A 274 12.66 -21.76 -19.77
C ASN A 274 13.34 -22.50 -18.62
N HIS A 275 14.29 -21.90 -17.90
CA HIS A 275 14.92 -22.52 -16.74
C HIS A 275 14.93 -21.60 -15.52
N ILE A 276 14.75 -22.15 -14.34
CA ILE A 276 14.89 -21.41 -13.08
C ILE A 276 16.36 -21.02 -12.88
N ILE A 277 16.62 -19.71 -12.86
CA ILE A 277 17.96 -19.15 -12.65
C ILE A 277 18.15 -18.55 -11.26
N LYS A 278 17.07 -18.18 -10.58
CA LYS A 278 17.13 -17.58 -9.25
C LYS A 278 15.93 -17.97 -8.42
N ILE A 279 16.18 -18.25 -7.14
CA ILE A 279 15.17 -18.53 -6.12
C ILE A 279 15.51 -17.70 -4.87
N GLU A 280 14.54 -16.97 -4.35
CA GLU A 280 14.62 -16.30 -3.05
C GLU A 280 13.39 -16.67 -2.22
N ILE A 281 13.60 -17.22 -1.03
CA ILE A 281 12.56 -17.66 -0.12
C ILE A 281 12.99 -17.23 1.27
N MET A 282 12.39 -16.17 1.81
CA MET A 282 12.75 -15.63 3.12
C MET A 282 11.54 -15.68 4.06
N HIS A 283 11.75 -15.76 5.37
CA HIS A 283 10.69 -15.71 6.39
C HIS A 283 9.45 -16.59 6.11
N SER A 284 9.66 -17.78 5.53
CA SER A 284 8.58 -18.65 5.05
C SER A 284 8.38 -19.90 5.90
N ASP A 285 8.98 -19.94 7.09
CA ASP A 285 8.99 -21.10 7.99
C ASP A 285 9.42 -22.41 7.30
N LEU A 286 10.22 -22.30 6.23
CA LEU A 286 10.63 -23.44 5.43
C LEU A 286 11.53 -24.35 6.27
N LYS A 287 11.15 -25.62 6.43
CA LYS A 287 11.88 -26.57 7.29
C LYS A 287 12.80 -27.51 6.53
N ILE A 288 12.43 -27.84 5.29
CA ILE A 288 13.05 -28.89 4.49
C ILE A 288 13.19 -28.38 3.06
N ILE A 289 14.36 -28.63 2.46
CA ILE A 289 14.58 -28.45 1.01
C ILE A 289 14.57 -29.84 0.35
N PRO A 290 13.73 -30.09 -0.66
CA PRO A 290 13.69 -31.37 -1.36
C PRO A 290 15.02 -31.70 -2.06
N GLU A 291 15.38 -32.98 -2.10
CA GLU A 291 16.53 -33.50 -2.86
C GLU A 291 16.47 -33.15 -4.36
N SER A 292 15.29 -32.84 -4.90
CA SER A 292 15.13 -32.41 -6.28
C SER A 292 15.71 -31.02 -6.58
N ILE A 293 16.15 -30.24 -5.58
CA ILE A 293 16.86 -28.97 -5.79
C ILE A 293 18.05 -29.15 -6.72
N GLY A 294 18.77 -30.28 -6.63
CA GLY A 294 19.91 -30.59 -7.49
C GLY A 294 19.57 -30.80 -8.97
N ASN A 295 18.29 -30.73 -9.36
CA ASN A 295 17.87 -30.76 -10.76
C ASN A 295 17.80 -29.36 -11.39
N LEU A 296 17.93 -28.28 -10.61
CA LEU A 296 17.91 -26.91 -11.11
C LEU A 296 19.30 -26.52 -11.66
N ASP A 297 19.70 -27.17 -12.73
CA ASP A 297 21.06 -27.08 -13.29
C ASP A 297 21.48 -25.67 -13.70
N MET A 298 20.53 -24.82 -14.11
CA MET A 298 20.74 -23.42 -14.49
C MET A 298 20.67 -22.43 -13.31
N LEU A 299 20.42 -22.89 -12.09
CA LEU A 299 20.29 -22.02 -10.92
C LEU A 299 21.61 -21.32 -10.61
N LYS A 300 21.58 -19.99 -10.60
CA LYS A 300 22.71 -19.09 -10.32
C LYS A 300 22.64 -18.48 -8.92
N HIS A 301 21.43 -18.26 -8.40
CA HIS A 301 21.21 -17.58 -7.13
C HIS A 301 20.18 -18.32 -6.28
N LEU A 302 20.55 -18.68 -5.05
CA LEU A 302 19.67 -19.32 -4.08
C LEU A 302 19.76 -18.58 -2.74
N ASN A 303 18.68 -17.90 -2.37
CA ASN A 303 18.55 -17.22 -1.10
C ASN A 303 17.45 -17.88 -0.25
N LEU A 304 17.83 -18.46 0.89
CA LEU A 304 16.94 -19.13 1.82
C LEU A 304 17.06 -18.57 3.25
N LYS A 305 17.51 -17.32 3.38
CA LYS A 305 17.71 -16.66 4.68
C LYS A 305 16.44 -16.65 5.54
N GLU A 306 16.63 -16.62 6.85
CA GLU A 306 15.54 -16.36 7.80
C GLU A 306 14.40 -17.39 7.70
N ASN A 307 14.74 -18.67 7.61
CA ASN A 307 13.78 -19.78 7.62
C ASN A 307 14.03 -20.72 8.82
N GLN A 308 13.38 -21.88 8.81
CA GLN A 308 13.49 -22.91 9.85
C GLN A 308 14.23 -24.15 9.32
N ILE A 309 15.11 -23.97 8.34
CA ILE A 309 15.79 -25.07 7.65
C ILE A 309 16.80 -25.67 8.62
N THR A 310 16.65 -26.96 8.88
CA THR A 310 17.55 -27.69 9.79
C THR A 310 18.68 -28.39 9.05
N ASN A 311 18.43 -28.84 7.82
CA ASN A 311 19.35 -29.58 6.98
C ASN A 311 19.26 -29.14 5.51
N ILE A 312 20.39 -29.14 4.80
CA ILE A 312 20.47 -28.95 3.33
C ILE A 312 20.75 -30.32 2.67
N PRO A 313 20.05 -30.69 1.58
CA PRO A 313 20.24 -31.97 0.91
C PRO A 313 21.61 -32.09 0.23
N GLU A 314 22.13 -33.32 0.12
CA GLU A 314 23.41 -33.60 -0.55
C GLU A 314 23.37 -33.24 -2.05
N SER A 315 22.18 -33.24 -2.67
CA SER A 315 22.03 -32.84 -4.06
C SER A 315 22.36 -31.37 -4.35
N ILE A 316 22.52 -30.50 -3.34
CA ILE A 316 22.92 -29.11 -3.52
C ILE A 316 24.24 -29.00 -4.31
N GLY A 317 25.15 -29.95 -4.12
CA GLY A 317 26.43 -30.00 -4.85
C GLY A 317 26.30 -30.24 -6.36
N LYS A 318 25.11 -30.58 -6.87
CA LYS A 318 24.84 -30.72 -8.31
C LYS A 318 24.63 -29.38 -9.02
N LEU A 319 24.41 -28.29 -8.27
CA LEU A 319 24.13 -26.97 -8.81
C LEU A 319 25.41 -26.28 -9.34
N LYS A 320 25.93 -26.77 -10.46
CA LYS A 320 27.23 -26.35 -11.02
C LYS A 320 27.29 -24.86 -11.39
N ASN A 321 26.14 -24.23 -11.66
CA ASN A 321 26.03 -22.83 -12.03
C ASN A 321 25.76 -21.90 -10.84
N LEU A 322 25.63 -22.43 -9.62
CA LEU A 322 25.31 -21.65 -8.44
C LEU A 322 26.47 -20.73 -8.07
N ARG A 323 26.19 -19.43 -8.01
CA ARG A 323 27.14 -18.37 -7.67
C ARG A 323 26.88 -17.76 -6.31
N TYR A 324 25.60 -17.60 -5.97
CA TYR A 324 25.20 -16.99 -4.71
C TYR A 324 24.35 -17.96 -3.92
N LEU A 325 24.78 -18.26 -2.70
CA LEU A 325 24.08 -19.14 -1.77
C LEU A 325 23.98 -18.47 -0.40
N TYR A 326 22.77 -18.14 0.01
CA TYR A 326 22.49 -17.51 1.29
C TYR A 326 21.63 -18.42 2.16
N LEU A 327 22.14 -18.79 3.33
CA LEU A 327 21.54 -19.75 4.25
C LEU A 327 21.54 -19.26 5.71
N ASP A 328 21.99 -18.04 5.96
CA ASP A 328 22.04 -17.44 7.29
C ASP A 328 20.65 -17.33 7.93
N GLU A 329 20.65 -17.21 9.25
CA GLU A 329 19.42 -17.11 10.05
C GLU A 329 18.49 -18.34 9.90
N ASN A 330 19.11 -19.51 9.72
CA ASN A 330 18.46 -20.83 9.81
C ASN A 330 19.08 -21.65 10.96
N PRO A 331 18.31 -22.57 11.59
CA PRO A 331 18.81 -23.48 12.62
C PRO A 331 19.64 -24.65 12.05
N LEU A 332 20.52 -24.37 11.08
CA LEU A 332 21.40 -25.36 10.45
C LEU A 332 22.47 -25.84 11.44
N LYS A 333 22.58 -27.16 11.60
CA LYS A 333 23.63 -27.76 12.45
C LYS A 333 24.91 -28.05 11.68
N TYR A 334 24.78 -28.42 10.41
CA TYR A 334 25.86 -28.78 9.52
C TYR A 334 25.44 -28.49 8.08
N LEU A 335 26.45 -28.35 7.21
CA LEU A 335 26.25 -28.30 5.77
C LEU A 335 26.70 -29.65 5.17
N PRO A 336 26.05 -30.14 4.09
CA PRO A 336 26.46 -31.37 3.41
C PRO A 336 27.87 -31.23 2.84
N GLU A 337 28.62 -32.33 2.77
CA GLU A 337 30.00 -32.31 2.23
C GLU A 337 30.01 -31.85 0.76
N SER A 338 28.94 -32.17 0.02
CA SER A 338 28.78 -31.76 -1.37
C SER A 338 28.78 -30.25 -1.58
N ILE A 339 28.52 -29.42 -0.56
CA ILE A 339 28.61 -27.96 -0.72
C ILE A 339 30.05 -27.52 -1.07
N GLY A 340 31.05 -28.26 -0.59
CA GLY A 340 32.46 -28.00 -0.85
C GLY A 340 32.89 -28.27 -2.29
N ILE A 341 32.05 -28.93 -3.10
CA ILE A 341 32.34 -29.23 -4.51
C ILE A 341 31.83 -28.14 -5.46
N LEU A 342 31.08 -27.15 -4.94
CA LEU A 342 30.53 -26.05 -5.71
C LEU A 342 31.64 -25.06 -6.07
N LYS A 343 32.17 -25.19 -7.29
CA LYS A 343 33.32 -24.39 -7.79
C LYS A 343 32.96 -22.97 -8.21
N SER A 344 31.67 -22.71 -8.42
CA SER A 344 31.17 -21.46 -9.01
C SER A 344 30.70 -20.45 -7.97
N ILE A 345 30.74 -20.79 -6.67
CA ILE A 345 30.31 -19.90 -5.58
C ILE A 345 31.25 -18.70 -5.48
N GLU A 346 30.67 -17.51 -5.55
CA GLU A 346 31.35 -16.24 -5.30
C GLU A 346 31.36 -15.95 -3.78
N LYS A 347 32.41 -15.28 -3.30
CA LYS A 347 32.63 -15.03 -1.86
C LYS A 347 31.76 -13.93 -1.30
#